data_AF-A0A523XTW5-F1
#
_entry.id   AF-A0A523XTW5-F1
#
_cell.length_a   1.000
_cell.length_b   1.000
_cell.length_c   1.000
_cell.angle_alpha   90.00
_cell.angle_beta   90.00
_cell.angle_gamma   90.00
#
_symmetry.space_group_name_H-M   'P 1'
#
loop_
_entity.id
_entity.type
_entity.pdbx_description
1 polymer ?
#
loop_
_entity_poly.entity_id
_entity_poly.type
_entity_poly.pdbx_seq_one_letter_code
_entity_poly.pdbx_strand_id
1 'polypeptide(L)'
;MPTIEMPVPVFAIVGRSGSGKTKFIESLIPELRSRGLRVAYVKHCHKGFSLNHREKDSGRVSEAGAEVVVLVSPERTATIERRGNTLSELVKELASKADIVVAEGFKAEPIQKIEVFRSELGGSLVCGSDPNLLAVISDEAVAIDLPTFGSEKAKEVVDFLEAAIMGKNELEAEVELEVDGSPVEMKGFVKSVISETVIAIVSTLRGVGEPIEIKLRIKKGKGGGKA
;
A
#
# COMPACT_ATOMS: atom_id res chain seq x y z
N MET A 1 -19.96 -0.44 -6.14
CA MET A 1 -18.86 -0.93 -6.98
C MET A 1 -18.09 -1.94 -6.15
N PRO A 2 -17.66 -3.09 -6.70
CA PRO A 2 -16.84 -4.02 -5.94
C PRO A 2 -15.54 -3.31 -5.56
N THR A 3 -15.23 -3.28 -4.27
CA THR A 3 -13.95 -2.82 -3.73
C THR A 3 -12.86 -3.69 -4.34
N ILE A 4 -11.92 -3.07 -5.06
CA ILE A 4 -10.73 -3.77 -5.53
C ILE A 4 -9.95 -4.16 -4.28
N GLU A 5 -9.96 -5.44 -3.94
CA GLU A 5 -9.22 -5.95 -2.80
C GLU A 5 -7.72 -5.79 -3.09
N MET A 6 -7.09 -4.87 -2.36
CA MET A 6 -5.67 -4.60 -2.47
C MET A 6 -4.93 -5.50 -1.47
N PRO A 7 -3.96 -6.32 -1.91
CA PRO A 7 -3.26 -7.27 -1.04
C PRO A 7 -2.37 -6.60 0.02
N VAL A 8 -2.13 -5.29 -0.11
CA VAL A 8 -1.46 -4.46 0.89
C VAL A 8 -2.14 -3.09 0.93
N PRO A 9 -2.14 -2.39 2.09
CA PRO A 9 -2.63 -1.02 2.18
C PRO A 9 -2.00 -0.09 1.14
N VAL A 10 -2.84 0.73 0.50
CA VAL A 10 -2.43 1.72 -0.50
C VAL A 10 -3.15 3.04 -0.25
N PHE A 11 -2.40 4.14 -0.32
CA PHE A 11 -2.96 5.49 -0.31
C PHE A 11 -2.21 6.41 -1.26
N ALA A 12 -2.90 7.43 -1.76
CA ALA A 12 -2.34 8.40 -2.68
C ALA A 12 -2.04 9.75 -2.02
N ILE A 13 -0.88 10.30 -2.31
CA ILE A 13 -0.57 11.71 -2.11
C ILE A 13 -0.90 12.47 -3.40
N VAL A 14 -1.90 13.35 -3.33
CA VAL A 14 -2.44 14.12 -4.45
C VAL A 14 -2.23 15.61 -4.27
N GLY A 15 -2.59 16.41 -5.28
CA GLY A 15 -2.43 17.86 -5.28
C GLY A 15 -1.99 18.41 -6.64
N ARG A 16 -1.84 19.74 -6.71
CA ARG A 16 -1.36 20.45 -7.90
C ARG A 16 0.12 20.18 -8.16
N SER A 17 0.59 20.40 -9.39
CA SER A 17 2.03 20.38 -9.66
C SER A 17 2.70 21.49 -8.85
N GLY A 18 3.88 21.23 -8.28
CA GLY A 18 4.56 22.21 -7.43
C GLY A 18 4.07 22.29 -5.98
N SER A 19 2.98 21.61 -5.58
CA SER A 19 2.44 21.75 -4.21
C SER A 19 3.32 21.16 -3.09
N GLY A 20 4.46 20.55 -3.43
CA GLY A 20 5.35 19.94 -2.44
C GLY A 20 5.02 18.49 -2.09
N LYS A 21 4.22 17.78 -2.90
CA LYS A 21 3.93 16.34 -2.73
C LYS A 21 5.20 15.51 -2.49
N THR A 22 6.19 15.64 -3.37
CA THR A 22 7.43 14.87 -3.26
C THR A 22 8.18 15.21 -1.97
N LYS A 23 8.26 16.49 -1.58
CA LYS A 23 8.85 16.91 -0.31
C LYS A 23 8.13 16.34 0.91
N PHE A 24 6.80 16.27 0.86
CA PHE A 24 6.01 15.64 1.92
C PHE A 24 6.23 14.11 1.95
N ILE A 25 6.32 13.46 0.80
CA ILE A 25 6.61 12.02 0.73
C ILE A 25 8.02 11.70 1.26
N GLU A 26 8.99 12.57 0.99
CA GLU A 26 10.36 12.46 1.51
C GLU A 26 10.42 12.49 3.05
N SER A 27 9.49 13.19 3.73
CA SER A 27 9.36 13.13 5.19
C SER A 27 8.46 11.98 5.68
N LEU A 28 7.47 11.57 4.89
CA LEU A 28 6.54 10.51 5.23
C LEU A 28 7.16 9.10 5.20
N ILE A 29 8.00 8.80 4.19
CA ILE A 29 8.60 7.47 4.03
C ILE A 29 9.53 7.11 5.20
N PRO A 30 10.44 7.99 5.67
CA PRO A 30 11.27 7.70 6.84
C PRO A 30 10.44 7.41 8.09
N GLU A 31 9.34 8.13 8.31
CA GLU A 31 8.44 7.89 9.44
C GLU A 31 7.80 6.49 9.35
N LEU A 32 7.21 6.12 8.20
CA LEU A 32 6.67 4.77 7.97
C LEU A 32 7.72 3.68 8.19
N ARG A 33 8.95 3.89 7.71
CA ARG A 33 10.05 2.95 7.89
C ARG A 33 10.50 2.84 9.35
N SER A 34 10.44 3.92 10.11
CA SER A 34 10.78 3.92 11.55
C SER A 34 9.83 3.03 12.36
N ARG A 35 8.62 2.80 11.84
CA ARG A 35 7.61 1.88 12.40
C ARG A 35 7.76 0.44 11.90
N GLY A 36 8.86 0.13 11.21
CA GLY A 36 9.16 -1.23 10.72
C GLY A 36 8.48 -1.61 9.39
N LEU A 37 7.77 -0.69 8.73
CA LEU A 37 7.09 -0.98 7.46
C LEU A 37 8.07 -0.94 6.28
N ARG A 38 7.97 -1.93 5.39
CA ARG A 38 8.60 -1.88 4.06
C ARG A 38 7.70 -1.07 3.13
N VAL A 39 8.20 0.05 2.65
CA VAL A 39 7.41 1.00 1.85
C VAL A 39 7.73 0.85 0.36
N ALA A 40 6.71 0.66 -0.47
CA ALA A 40 6.83 0.85 -1.91
C ALA A 40 6.30 2.24 -2.31
N TYR A 41 6.97 2.87 -3.26
CA TYR A 41 6.56 4.15 -3.82
C TYR A 41 6.22 4.00 -5.30
N VAL A 42 5.04 4.49 -5.70
CA VAL A 42 4.56 4.42 -7.09
C VAL A 42 4.17 5.81 -7.55
N LYS A 43 4.79 6.32 -8.63
CA LYS A 43 4.49 7.64 -9.17
C LYS A 43 3.79 7.55 -10.52
N HIS A 44 2.68 8.25 -10.68
CA HIS A 44 2.06 8.45 -11.99
C HIS A 44 2.70 9.63 -12.73
N CYS A 45 3.42 9.34 -13.81
CA CYS A 45 4.05 10.34 -14.68
C CYS A 45 3.25 10.57 -15.97
N HIS A 46 2.39 11.60 -16.00
CA HIS A 46 1.52 11.88 -17.15
C HIS A 46 2.24 12.11 -18.50
N LYS A 47 3.50 12.54 -18.49
CA LYS A 47 4.30 12.82 -19.70
C LYS A 47 5.36 11.75 -19.99
N GLY A 48 5.26 10.58 -19.35
CA GLY A 48 6.32 9.58 -19.32
C GLY A 48 7.48 9.98 -18.39
N PHE A 49 8.45 9.09 -18.24
CA PHE A 49 9.67 9.31 -17.46
C PHE A 49 10.83 8.51 -18.06
N SER A 50 12.07 8.92 -17.80
CA SER A 50 13.26 8.13 -18.12
C SER A 50 14.17 8.04 -16.91
N LEU A 51 14.41 6.83 -16.43
CA LEU A 51 15.40 6.56 -15.36
C LEU A 51 16.79 6.30 -15.93
N ASN A 52 16.87 5.90 -17.20
CA ASN A 52 18.12 5.74 -17.92
C ASN A 52 18.40 7.00 -18.73
N HIS A 53 19.61 7.55 -18.61
CA HIS A 53 20.10 8.47 -19.63
C HIS A 53 20.24 7.67 -20.93
N ARG A 54 19.63 8.15 -22.03
CA ARG A 54 19.74 7.55 -23.38
C ARG A 54 21.17 7.19 -23.77
N GLU A 55 22.13 7.94 -23.23
CA GLU A 55 23.56 7.84 -23.50
C GLU A 55 24.23 6.59 -22.91
N LYS A 56 23.58 5.89 -21.97
CA LYS A 56 24.11 4.65 -21.37
C LYS A 56 23.63 3.40 -22.12
N ASP A 57 24.39 2.32 -22.04
CA ASP A 57 24.13 1.04 -22.71
C ASP A 57 22.71 0.51 -22.45
N SER A 58 22.25 0.59 -21.20
CA SER A 58 20.89 0.17 -20.81
C SER A 58 19.79 1.00 -21.47
N GLY A 59 20.03 2.28 -21.72
CA GLY A 59 19.12 3.14 -22.48
C GLY A 59 19.03 2.70 -23.93
N ARG A 60 20.18 2.50 -24.59
CA ARG A 60 20.26 2.08 -25.99
C ARG A 60 19.58 0.72 -26.24
N VAL A 61 19.77 -0.26 -25.35
CA VAL A 61 19.10 -1.57 -25.45
C VAL A 61 17.59 -1.47 -25.23
N SER A 62 17.14 -0.61 -24.30
CA SER A 62 15.72 -0.34 -24.12
C SER A 62 15.08 0.26 -25.39
N GLU A 63 15.78 1.20 -26.03
CA GLU A 63 15.33 1.83 -27.28
C GLU A 63 15.34 0.88 -28.47
N ALA A 64 16.29 -0.06 -28.51
CA ALA A 64 16.36 -1.12 -29.50
C ALA A 64 15.18 -2.11 -29.43
N GLY A 65 14.34 -2.03 -28.39
CA GLY A 65 13.09 -2.79 -28.30
C GLY A 65 13.10 -3.91 -27.26
N ALA A 66 14.04 -3.92 -26.31
CA ALA A 66 13.95 -4.83 -25.19
C ALA A 66 12.69 -4.54 -24.36
N GLU A 67 11.82 -5.54 -24.22
CA GLU A 67 10.57 -5.43 -23.44
C GLU A 67 10.86 -5.20 -21.95
N VAL A 68 11.93 -5.80 -21.45
CA VAL A 68 12.39 -5.68 -20.07
C VAL A 68 13.90 -5.46 -20.06
N VAL A 69 14.34 -4.41 -19.37
CA VAL A 69 15.76 -4.13 -19.11
C VAL A 69 15.98 -4.17 -17.60
N VAL A 70 16.89 -5.03 -17.15
CA VAL A 70 17.25 -5.19 -15.74
C VAL A 70 18.70 -4.79 -15.52
N LEU A 71 18.92 -3.83 -14.63
CA LEU A 71 20.25 -3.46 -14.12
C LEU A 71 20.40 -4.02 -12.71
N VAL A 72 21.50 -4.73 -12.46
CA VAL A 72 21.78 -5.35 -11.15
C VAL A 72 23.12 -4.85 -10.62
N SER A 73 23.14 -4.54 -9.33
CA SER A 73 24.33 -4.23 -8.54
C SER A 73 24.23 -4.94 -7.19
N PRO A 74 25.30 -5.02 -6.39
CA PRO A 74 25.26 -5.70 -5.09
C PRO A 74 24.16 -5.20 -4.13
N GLU A 75 23.78 -3.92 -4.24
CA GLU A 75 22.82 -3.29 -3.31
C GLU A 75 21.49 -2.90 -3.96
N ARG A 76 21.40 -2.88 -5.30
CA ARG A 76 20.26 -2.29 -6.01
C ARG A 76 19.97 -3.01 -7.32
N THR A 77 18.68 -3.16 -7.60
CA THR A 77 18.17 -3.60 -8.89
C THR A 77 17.25 -2.52 -9.45
N ALA A 78 17.40 -2.22 -10.73
CA ALA A 78 16.46 -1.37 -11.48
C ALA A 78 15.86 -2.18 -12.63
N THR A 79 14.53 -2.18 -12.72
CA THR A 79 13.78 -2.84 -13.79
C THR A 79 13.04 -1.78 -14.58
N ILE A 80 13.17 -1.81 -15.90
CA ILE A 80 12.45 -0.95 -16.84
C ILE A 80 11.69 -1.84 -17.80
N GLU A 81 10.37 -1.68 -17.82
CA GLU A 81 9.47 -2.46 -18.67
C GLU A 81 8.75 -1.56 -19.67
N ARG A 82 8.59 -2.03 -20.90
CA ARG A 82 7.82 -1.33 -21.94
C ARG A 82 6.33 -1.69 -21.86
N ARG A 83 5.73 -1.54 -20.67
CA ARG A 83 4.32 -1.86 -20.38
C ARG A 83 3.64 -0.74 -19.61
N GLY A 84 2.38 -0.46 -19.95
CA GLY A 84 1.48 0.33 -19.11
C GLY A 84 0.83 -0.56 -18.06
N ASN A 85 0.90 -0.17 -16.79
CA ASN A 85 0.29 -0.90 -15.68
C ASN A 85 -0.77 -0.05 -14.99
N THR A 86 -1.85 -0.68 -14.57
CA THR A 86 -2.80 -0.11 -13.61
C THR A 86 -2.17 -0.10 -12.21
N LEU A 87 -2.66 0.77 -11.32
CA LEU A 87 -2.18 0.77 -9.94
C LEU A 87 -2.43 -0.57 -9.25
N SER A 88 -3.58 -1.22 -9.50
CA SER A 88 -3.91 -2.52 -8.89
C SER A 88 -2.93 -3.63 -9.30
N GLU A 89 -2.53 -3.68 -10.57
CA GLU A 89 -1.53 -4.65 -11.04
C GLU A 89 -0.19 -4.45 -10.32
N LEU A 90 0.28 -3.20 -10.24
CA LEU A 90 1.52 -2.87 -9.53
C LEU A 90 1.45 -3.24 -8.04
N VAL A 91 0.35 -2.94 -7.36
CA VAL A 91 0.17 -3.28 -5.95
C VAL A 91 0.25 -4.79 -5.73
N LYS A 92 -0.32 -5.61 -6.62
CA LYS A 92 -0.23 -7.08 -6.54
C LYS A 92 1.20 -7.58 -6.68
N GLU A 93 1.98 -7.01 -7.60
CA GLU A 93 3.39 -7.37 -7.78
C GLU A 93 4.24 -6.93 -6.58
N LEU A 94 3.92 -5.78 -5.99
CA LEU A 94 4.63 -5.19 -4.85
C LEU A 94 4.28 -5.84 -3.50
N ALA A 95 3.14 -6.52 -3.38
CA ALA A 95 2.66 -7.11 -2.12
C ALA A 95 3.64 -8.10 -1.47
N SER A 96 4.51 -8.74 -2.26
CA SER A 96 5.54 -9.63 -1.73
C SER A 96 6.75 -8.89 -1.14
N LYS A 97 6.95 -7.62 -1.52
CA LYS A 97 8.14 -6.79 -1.28
C LYS A 97 7.90 -5.64 -0.30
N ALA A 98 6.66 -5.19 -0.16
CA ALA A 98 6.27 -4.06 0.67
C ALA A 98 5.06 -4.40 1.55
N ASP A 99 4.96 -3.71 2.68
CA ASP A 99 3.82 -3.79 3.61
C ASP A 99 2.83 -2.64 3.36
N ILE A 100 3.26 -1.58 2.66
CA ILE A 100 2.43 -0.43 2.29
C ILE A 100 2.89 0.20 0.97
N VAL A 101 1.94 0.70 0.19
CA VAL A 101 2.19 1.42 -1.06
C VAL A 101 1.80 2.90 -0.92
N VAL A 102 2.79 3.78 -1.10
CA VAL A 102 2.60 5.23 -1.20
C VAL A 102 2.53 5.61 -2.67
N ALA A 103 1.34 5.96 -3.16
CA ALA A 103 1.14 6.41 -4.52
C ALA A 103 1.29 7.94 -4.62
N GLU A 104 2.02 8.47 -5.60
CA GLU A 104 2.01 9.90 -5.92
C GLU A 104 1.22 10.12 -7.22
N GLY A 105 0.15 10.93 -7.14
CA GLY A 105 -0.78 11.14 -8.24
C GLY A 105 -1.98 10.22 -8.14
N PHE A 106 -2.36 9.54 -9.24
CA PHE A 106 -3.51 8.62 -9.25
C PHE A 106 -4.83 9.25 -8.73
N LYS A 107 -5.08 10.52 -9.07
CA LYS A 107 -6.24 11.31 -8.58
C LYS A 107 -7.60 10.68 -8.88
N ALA A 108 -7.69 9.91 -9.97
CA ALA A 108 -8.92 9.27 -10.41
C ALA A 108 -9.11 7.84 -9.84
N GLU A 109 -8.08 7.27 -9.19
CA GLU A 109 -8.19 5.92 -8.63
C GLU A 109 -9.09 5.94 -7.40
N PRO A 110 -9.99 4.96 -7.20
CA PRO A 110 -10.90 4.88 -6.05
C PRO A 110 -10.18 4.34 -4.81
N ILE A 111 -9.07 4.96 -4.43
CA ILE A 111 -8.27 4.65 -3.23
C ILE A 111 -8.26 5.85 -2.28
N GLN A 112 -7.92 5.58 -1.03
CA GLN A 112 -7.74 6.60 0.01
C GLN A 112 -6.66 7.62 -0.39
N LYS A 113 -6.90 8.90 -0.09
CA LYS A 113 -6.05 10.01 -0.55
C LYS A 113 -5.77 11.02 0.55
N ILE A 114 -4.59 11.60 0.51
CA ILE A 114 -4.23 12.84 1.20
C ILE A 114 -3.88 13.88 0.14
N GLU A 115 -4.50 15.05 0.21
CA GLU A 115 -4.18 16.14 -0.72
C GLU A 115 -3.18 17.14 -0.13
N VAL A 116 -2.09 17.38 -0.84
CA VAL A 116 -1.17 18.49 -0.52
C VAL A 116 -1.62 19.74 -1.27
N PHE A 117 -2.15 20.68 -0.52
CA PHE A 117 -2.60 22.00 -0.94
C PHE A 117 -1.57 23.07 -0.55
N ARG A 118 -1.39 24.07 -1.42
CA ARG A 118 -0.51 25.22 -1.19
C ARG A 118 -1.23 26.49 -1.62
N SER A 119 -1.41 27.40 -0.67
CA SER A 119 -2.10 28.68 -0.86
C SER A 119 -1.57 29.47 -2.06
N GLU A 120 -0.24 29.52 -2.20
CA GLU A 120 0.48 30.24 -3.27
C GLU A 120 0.16 29.74 -4.69
N LEU A 121 -0.29 28.49 -4.84
CA LEU A 121 -0.69 27.93 -6.14
C LEU A 121 -2.13 28.29 -6.52
N GLY A 122 -2.89 28.84 -5.58
CA GLY A 122 -4.28 29.24 -5.71
C GLY A 122 -5.24 28.11 -6.11
N GLY A 123 -6.51 28.51 -6.22
CA GLY A 123 -7.62 27.63 -6.60
C GLY A 123 -8.09 26.71 -5.46
N SER A 124 -8.99 25.79 -5.79
CA SER A 124 -9.53 24.82 -4.84
C SER A 124 -8.71 23.54 -4.78
N LEU A 125 -8.98 22.74 -3.75
CA LEU A 125 -8.61 21.33 -3.67
C LEU A 125 -9.01 20.60 -4.94
N VAL A 126 -8.10 19.76 -5.44
CA VAL A 126 -8.25 18.95 -6.64
C VAL A 126 -9.19 17.77 -6.40
N CYS A 127 -9.13 17.17 -5.21
CA CYS A 127 -9.92 16.04 -4.77
C CYS A 127 -10.91 16.44 -3.66
N GLY A 128 -11.25 17.72 -3.53
CA GLY A 128 -12.10 18.22 -2.44
C GLY A 128 -13.51 17.64 -2.40
N SER A 129 -14.01 17.08 -3.51
CA SER A 129 -15.29 16.37 -3.60
C SER A 129 -15.15 14.85 -3.70
N ASP A 130 -13.93 14.31 -3.59
CA ASP A 130 -13.67 12.86 -3.67
C ASP A 130 -14.01 12.23 -2.32
N PRO A 131 -14.92 11.24 -2.25
CA PRO A 131 -15.29 10.59 -0.99
C PRO A 131 -14.14 9.80 -0.35
N ASN A 132 -13.03 9.57 -1.08
CA ASN A 132 -11.84 8.90 -0.57
C ASN A 132 -10.77 9.90 -0.10
N LEU A 133 -11.04 11.21 -0.09
CA LEU A 133 -10.13 12.18 0.51
C LEU A 133 -10.24 12.07 2.03
N LEU A 134 -9.13 11.73 2.69
CA LEU A 134 -9.08 11.54 4.14
C LEU A 134 -8.58 12.76 4.90
N ALA A 135 -7.63 13.49 4.31
CA ALA A 135 -6.99 14.63 4.95
C ALA A 135 -6.35 15.57 3.94
N VAL A 136 -6.04 16.78 4.40
CA VAL A 136 -5.33 17.81 3.64
C VAL A 136 -4.03 18.17 4.34
N ILE A 137 -2.95 18.30 3.58
CA ILE A 137 -1.71 18.96 4.03
C ILE A 137 -1.73 20.37 3.47
N SER A 138 -1.63 21.38 4.34
CA SER A 138 -1.68 22.78 3.92
C SER A 138 -0.76 23.68 4.74
N ASP A 139 -0.40 24.81 4.16
CA ASP A 139 0.24 25.97 4.76
C ASP A 139 -0.77 26.98 5.34
N GLU A 140 -2.08 26.79 5.12
CA GLU A 140 -3.13 27.65 5.63
C GLU A 140 -4.37 26.86 6.08
N ALA A 141 -5.34 27.55 6.69
CA ALA A 141 -6.61 26.95 7.03
C ALA A 141 -7.43 26.70 5.76
N VAL A 142 -7.86 25.46 5.55
CA VAL A 142 -8.69 25.06 4.41
C VAL A 142 -10.12 24.83 4.89
N ALA A 143 -11.10 25.43 4.21
CA ALA A 143 -12.52 25.26 4.53
C ALA A 143 -13.05 23.90 4.05
N ILE A 144 -12.70 22.83 4.77
CA ILE A 144 -13.14 21.45 4.53
C ILE A 144 -13.40 20.73 5.85
N ASP A 145 -14.40 19.85 5.87
CA ASP A 145 -14.75 19.01 7.03
C ASP A 145 -13.89 17.74 7.08
N LEU A 146 -12.57 17.92 6.98
CA LEU A 146 -11.57 16.85 7.05
C LEU A 146 -10.35 17.31 7.85
N PRO A 147 -9.62 16.38 8.50
CA PRO A 147 -8.36 16.68 9.14
C PRO A 147 -7.40 17.44 8.21
N THR A 148 -6.86 18.55 8.72
CA THR A 148 -5.86 19.36 8.01
C THR A 148 -4.59 19.44 8.84
N PHE A 149 -3.45 19.12 8.23
CA PHE A 149 -2.14 19.06 8.87
C PHE A 149 -1.15 20.03 8.23
N GLY A 150 -0.19 20.50 9.03
CA GLY A 150 0.98 21.24 8.53
C GLY A 150 1.93 20.34 7.75
N SER A 151 2.71 20.92 6.84
CA SER A 151 3.62 20.15 5.98
C SER A 151 4.80 19.47 6.70
N GLU A 152 5.07 19.89 7.93
CA GLU A 152 6.07 19.36 8.85
C GLU A 152 5.53 18.22 9.73
N LYS A 153 4.22 17.94 9.68
CA LYS A 153 3.53 17.01 10.57
C LYS A 153 3.45 15.57 10.05
N ALA A 154 4.53 15.09 9.43
CA ALA A 154 4.56 13.74 8.85
C ALA A 154 4.20 12.64 9.86
N LYS A 155 4.69 12.73 11.10
CA LYS A 155 4.35 11.81 12.19
C LYS A 155 2.85 11.76 12.49
N GLU A 156 2.21 12.92 12.66
CA GLU A 156 0.77 13.00 12.96
C GLU A 156 -0.07 12.44 11.81
N VAL A 157 0.39 12.63 10.57
CA VAL A 157 -0.25 12.05 9.39
C VAL A 157 -0.10 10.53 9.36
N VAL A 158 1.06 9.98 9.73
CA VAL A 158 1.21 8.52 9.81
C VAL A 158 0.37 7.93 10.95
N ASP A 159 0.32 8.59 12.12
CA ASP A 159 -0.58 8.21 13.23
C ASP A 159 -2.05 8.14 12.75
N PHE A 160 -2.48 9.14 11.98
CA PHE A 160 -3.80 9.18 11.38
C PHE A 160 -4.02 8.07 10.33
N LEU A 161 -3.05 7.85 9.44
CA LEU A 161 -3.13 6.82 8.40
C LEU A 161 -3.19 5.41 8.99
N GLU A 162 -2.49 5.15 10.09
CA GLU A 162 -2.57 3.89 10.80
C GLU A 162 -3.98 3.62 11.32
N ALA A 163 -4.62 4.61 11.93
CA ALA A 163 -5.99 4.50 12.38
C ALA A 163 -7.00 4.36 11.22
N ALA A 164 -6.80 5.10 10.13
CA ALA A 164 -7.77 5.23 9.04
C ALA A 164 -7.68 4.14 7.96
N ILE A 165 -6.49 3.64 7.66
CA ILE A 165 -6.21 2.74 6.53
C ILE A 165 -5.56 1.45 7.00
N MET A 166 -4.74 1.52 8.04
CA MET A 166 -4.12 0.33 8.64
C MET A 166 -4.95 -0.21 9.81
N GLY A 167 -6.22 0.23 9.88
CA GLY A 167 -7.12 0.07 11.01
C GLY A 167 -7.17 -1.36 11.55
N LYS A 168 -6.71 -1.47 12.80
CA LYS A 168 -6.87 -2.58 13.74
C LYS A 168 -6.19 -3.90 13.37
N ASN A 169 -4.87 -3.94 13.58
CA ASN A 169 -4.24 -5.08 14.27
C ASN A 169 -4.68 -5.19 15.75
N GLU A 170 -5.87 -4.69 16.14
CA GLU A 170 -6.38 -4.70 17.52
C GLU A 170 -7.15 -5.97 17.87
N LEU A 171 -7.01 -7.02 17.07
CA LEU A 171 -6.94 -8.35 17.63
C LEU A 171 -5.48 -8.78 17.44
N GLU A 172 -4.67 -8.63 18.48
CA GLU A 172 -3.43 -9.40 18.67
C GLU A 172 -3.79 -10.88 18.82
N ALA A 173 -4.51 -11.44 17.85
CA ALA A 173 -4.72 -12.87 17.77
C ALA A 173 -3.36 -13.46 17.45
N GLU A 174 -2.77 -14.12 18.43
CA GLU A 174 -1.57 -14.92 18.21
C GLU A 174 -1.97 -16.10 17.30
N VAL A 175 -1.65 -15.97 16.01
CA VAL A 175 -1.90 -17.01 15.02
C VAL A 175 -0.65 -17.86 14.87
N GLU A 176 -0.76 -19.11 15.30
CA GLU A 176 0.23 -20.16 15.06
C GLU A 176 -0.25 -21.10 13.95
N LEU A 177 0.67 -21.52 13.09
CA LEU A 177 0.41 -22.52 12.07
C LEU A 177 1.47 -23.61 12.16
N GLU A 178 1.01 -24.85 12.29
CA GLU A 178 1.87 -26.04 12.17
C GLU A 178 1.49 -26.85 10.94
N VAL A 179 2.49 -27.25 10.15
CA VAL A 179 2.35 -28.18 9.04
C VAL A 179 3.14 -29.43 9.38
N ASP A 180 2.45 -30.58 9.47
CA ASP A 180 3.04 -31.86 9.86
C ASP A 180 3.84 -31.81 11.18
N GLY A 181 3.36 -31.00 12.14
CA GLY A 181 3.99 -30.79 13.46
C GLY A 181 5.18 -29.84 13.45
N SER A 182 5.46 -29.17 12.32
CA SER A 182 6.51 -28.15 12.22
C SER A 182 5.88 -26.75 12.18
N PRO A 183 6.33 -25.80 13.02
CA PRO A 183 5.81 -24.43 12.99
C PRO A 183 6.19 -23.73 11.69
N VAL A 184 5.27 -22.93 11.16
CA VAL A 184 5.44 -22.14 9.94
C VAL A 184 5.34 -20.66 10.28
N GLU A 185 6.40 -19.91 10.02
CA GLU A 185 6.39 -18.46 10.19
C GLU A 185 5.46 -17.81 9.17
N MET A 186 4.54 -16.98 9.66
CA MET A 186 3.55 -16.28 8.83
C MET A 186 3.77 -14.77 8.84
N LYS A 187 3.61 -14.16 7.67
CA LYS A 187 3.58 -12.70 7.51
C LYS A 187 2.31 -12.11 8.13
N GLY A 188 2.36 -10.85 8.56
CA GLY A 188 1.25 -10.15 9.21
C GLY A 188 -0.06 -10.20 8.43
N PHE A 189 -0.02 -9.94 7.11
CA PHE A 189 -1.21 -10.04 6.25
C PHE A 189 -1.88 -11.42 6.30
N VAL A 190 -1.08 -12.50 6.26
CA VAL A 190 -1.61 -13.88 6.31
C VAL A 190 -2.22 -14.19 7.68
N LYS A 191 -1.60 -13.70 8.76
CA LYS A 191 -2.16 -13.81 10.11
C LYS A 191 -3.52 -13.10 10.22
N SER A 192 -3.64 -11.89 9.67
CA SER A 192 -4.91 -11.12 9.64
C SER A 192 -6.00 -11.90 8.89
N VAL A 193 -5.73 -12.33 7.66
CA VAL A 193 -6.70 -13.05 6.84
C VAL A 193 -7.18 -14.33 7.53
N ILE A 194 -6.27 -15.12 8.10
CA ILE A 194 -6.64 -16.36 8.80
C ILE A 194 -7.46 -16.06 10.05
N SER A 195 -6.99 -15.17 10.92
CA SER A 195 -7.67 -14.85 12.18
C SER A 195 -9.08 -14.29 11.94
N GLU A 196 -9.22 -13.28 11.08
CA GLU A 196 -10.50 -12.67 10.75
C GLU A 196 -11.48 -13.68 10.14
N THR A 197 -11.01 -14.50 9.19
CA THR A 197 -11.85 -15.51 8.54
C THR A 197 -12.33 -16.55 9.54
N VAL A 198 -11.43 -17.06 10.39
CA VAL A 198 -11.77 -18.08 11.38
C VAL A 198 -12.71 -17.52 12.45
N ILE A 199 -12.45 -16.31 12.96
CA ILE A 199 -13.32 -15.62 13.92
C ILE A 199 -14.70 -15.39 13.31
N ALA A 200 -14.78 -14.92 12.06
CA ALA A 200 -16.03 -14.73 11.35
C ALA A 200 -16.81 -16.05 11.23
N ILE A 201 -16.17 -17.14 10.80
CA ILE A 201 -16.81 -18.47 10.73
C ILE A 201 -17.34 -18.88 12.11
N VAL A 202 -16.52 -18.81 13.15
CA VAL A 202 -16.91 -19.22 14.51
C VAL A 202 -18.08 -18.40 15.04
N SER A 203 -18.12 -17.09 14.75
CA SER A 203 -19.24 -16.21 15.15
C SER A 203 -20.59 -16.60 14.56
N THR A 204 -20.60 -17.35 13.45
CA THR A 204 -21.84 -17.83 12.81
C THR A 204 -22.32 -19.17 13.37
N LEU A 205 -21.50 -19.85 14.19
CA LEU A 205 -21.83 -21.16 14.74
C LEU A 205 -22.77 -21.03 15.94
N ARG A 206 -23.83 -21.83 15.96
CA ARG A 206 -24.76 -21.86 17.10
C ARG A 206 -24.11 -22.53 18.30
N GLY A 207 -24.32 -21.93 19.48
CA GLY A 207 -23.87 -22.49 20.76
C GLY A 207 -22.41 -22.18 21.10
N VAL A 208 -21.73 -21.35 20.32
CA VAL A 208 -20.40 -20.84 20.64
C VAL A 208 -20.56 -19.40 21.15
N GLY A 209 -20.15 -19.14 22.41
CA GLY A 209 -20.09 -17.78 22.97
C GLY A 209 -18.94 -16.98 22.38
N GLU A 210 -18.47 -15.92 23.05
CA GLU A 210 -17.25 -15.20 22.65
C GLU A 210 -16.02 -16.04 23.01
N PRO A 211 -15.30 -16.63 22.02
CA PRO A 211 -14.18 -17.52 22.30
C PRO A 211 -12.90 -16.72 22.62
N ILE A 212 -12.15 -17.15 23.63
CA ILE A 212 -10.82 -16.60 23.96
C ILE A 212 -9.72 -17.27 23.13
N GLU A 213 -9.89 -18.54 22.76
CA GLU A 213 -8.95 -19.33 21.95
C GLU A 213 -9.72 -20.19 20.93
N ILE A 214 -9.23 -20.28 19.69
CA ILE A 214 -9.80 -21.12 18.63
C ILE A 214 -8.74 -22.10 18.12
N LYS A 215 -8.98 -23.41 18.27
CA LYS A 215 -8.12 -24.47 17.71
C LYS A 215 -8.73 -25.08 16.45
N LEU A 216 -8.10 -24.84 15.30
CA LEU A 216 -8.50 -25.41 14.02
C LEU A 216 -7.51 -26.51 13.59
N ARG A 217 -7.99 -27.74 13.39
CA ARG A 217 -7.16 -28.86 12.92
C ARG A 217 -7.71 -29.46 11.63
N ILE A 218 -6.89 -29.50 10.59
CA ILE A 218 -7.24 -30.08 9.28
C ILE A 218 -6.49 -31.40 9.10
N LYS A 219 -7.21 -32.50 8.86
CA LYS A 219 -6.62 -33.80 8.49
C LYS A 219 -7.02 -34.12 7.06
N LYS A 220 -6.04 -34.26 6.16
CA LYS A 220 -6.29 -34.81 4.82
C LYS A 220 -6.44 -36.32 4.92
N GLY A 221 -7.55 -36.87 4.43
CA GLY A 221 -7.65 -38.32 4.21
C GLY A 221 -6.66 -38.74 3.13
N LYS A 222 -6.07 -39.94 3.24
CA LYS A 222 -5.24 -40.50 2.15
C LYS A 222 -6.12 -40.56 0.90
N GLY A 223 -5.84 -39.71 -0.09
CA GLY A 223 -6.43 -39.87 -1.41
C GLY A 223 -6.07 -41.26 -1.91
N GLY A 224 -7.09 -42.08 -2.17
CA GLY A 224 -6.90 -43.38 -2.81
C GLY A 224 -6.22 -43.15 -4.15
N GLY A 225 -4.90 -43.38 -4.19
CA GLY A 225 -4.18 -43.52 -5.43
C GLY A 225 -4.81 -44.69 -6.18
N LYS A 226 -5.52 -44.39 -7.26
CA LYS A 226 -5.69 -45.37 -8.32
C LYS A 226 -4.32 -45.44 -9.02
N ALA A 227 -3.69 -46.60 -8.86
CA ALA A 227 -2.69 -47.11 -9.79
C ALA A 227 -3.27 -47.18 -11.22
#